data_AF-A0A9P7C5Y7-F1
#
_entry.id   AF-A0A9P7C5Y7-F1
#
_cell.length_a   1.000
_cell.length_b   1.000
_cell.length_c   1.000
_cell.angle_alpha   90.00
_cell.angle_beta   90.00
_cell.angle_gamma   90.00
#
_symmetry.space_group_name_H-M   'P 1'
#
loop_
_entity.id
_entity.type
_entity.pdbx_description
1 polymer ?
#
loop_
_entity_poly.entity_id
_entity_poly.type
_entity_poly.pdbx_seq_one_letter_code
_entity_poly.pdbx_strand_id
1 'polypeptide(L)'
;MDNAPIHKQIEDVLNERNRDYKCVFLPPYSPELSPIEQSRALVKRKVRREKLQATEILQYKIVGAANEVPIEHLRNMIQHSKKLI
;
A
#
# COMPACT_ATOMS: atom_id res chain seq x y z
N MET A 1 -4.00 -1.75 -8.66
CA MET A 1 -3.50 -3.06 -8.20
C MET A 1 -2.39 -3.49 -9.14
N ASP A 2 -1.37 -4.17 -8.63
CA ASP A 2 -0.37 -4.77 -9.51
C ASP A 2 -0.98 -5.97 -10.28
N ASN A 3 -0.21 -6.51 -11.22
CA ASN A 3 -0.67 -7.60 -12.09
C ASN A 3 -0.34 -9.00 -11.53
N ALA A 4 -0.15 -9.13 -10.21
CA ALA A 4 0.13 -10.44 -9.61
C ALA A 4 -1.01 -11.43 -9.91
N PRO A 5 -0.71 -12.74 -10.14
CA PRO A 5 -1.73 -13.73 -10.50
C PRO A 5 -2.89 -13.83 -9.52
N ILE A 6 -2.66 -13.53 -8.24
CA ILE A 6 -3.67 -13.51 -7.18
C ILE A 6 -4.77 -12.45 -7.39
N HIS A 7 -4.53 -11.45 -8.24
CA HIS A 7 -5.49 -10.37 -8.52
C HIS A 7 -6.37 -10.65 -9.74
N LYS A 8 -6.16 -11.75 -10.47
CA LYS A 8 -6.92 -12.05 -11.70
C LYS A 8 -8.42 -12.27 -11.48
N GLN A 9 -8.80 -12.80 -10.31
CA GLN A 9 -10.19 -13.13 -9.99
C GLN A 9 -10.88 -12.08 -9.11
N ILE A 10 -10.24 -10.92 -8.87
CA ILE A 10 -10.78 -9.95 -7.93
C ILE A 10 -12.12 -9.36 -8.40
N GLU A 11 -12.29 -9.17 -9.72
CA GLU A 11 -13.53 -8.66 -10.29
C GLU A 11 -14.68 -9.67 -10.12
N ASP A 12 -14.41 -10.96 -10.30
CA ASP A 12 -15.38 -12.04 -10.05
C ASP A 12 -15.84 -12.04 -8.58
N VAL A 13 -14.88 -11.94 -7.64
CA VAL A 13 -15.17 -11.86 -6.21
C VAL A 13 -15.99 -10.62 -5.84
N LEU A 14 -15.75 -9.48 -6.51
CA LEU A 14 -16.54 -8.27 -6.30
C LEU A 14 -17.98 -8.43 -6.81
N ASN A 15 -18.15 -9.04 -7.98
CA ASN A 15 -19.46 -9.35 -8.56
C ASN A 15 -20.26 -10.31 -7.68
N GLU A 16 -19.65 -11.43 -7.25
CA GLU A 16 -20.28 -12.40 -6.34
C GLU A 16 -20.74 -11.77 -5.02
N ARG A 17 -20.02 -10.76 -4.54
CA ARG A 17 -20.33 -10.02 -3.31
C ARG A 17 -21.27 -8.83 -3.52
N ASN A 18 -21.82 -8.65 -4.73
CA ASN A 18 -22.63 -7.50 -5.12
C ASN A 18 -21.96 -6.17 -4.71
N ARG A 19 -20.68 -6.01 -5.07
CA ARG A 19 -19.90 -4.79 -4.86
C ARG A 19 -19.68 -4.09 -6.20
N ASP A 20 -19.90 -2.78 -6.24
CA ASP A 20 -19.81 -1.93 -7.44
C ASP A 20 -18.43 -1.26 -7.62
N TYR A 21 -17.40 -1.76 -6.93
CA TYR A 21 -16.05 -1.25 -7.05
C TYR A 21 -15.44 -1.59 -8.41
N LYS A 22 -14.76 -0.60 -9.01
CA LYS A 22 -13.98 -0.80 -10.24
C LYS A 22 -12.52 -1.08 -9.90
N CYS A 23 -11.95 -2.13 -10.48
CA CYS A 23 -10.54 -2.42 -10.36
C CYS A 23 -9.74 -1.57 -11.35
N VAL A 24 -8.69 -0.91 -10.84
CA VAL A 24 -7.73 -0.17 -11.66
C VAL A 24 -6.41 -0.93 -11.58
N PHE A 25 -5.98 -1.49 -12.71
CA PHE A 25 -4.71 -2.19 -12.84
C PHE A 25 -3.60 -1.23 -13.28
N LEU A 26 -2.42 -1.41 -12.70
CA LEU A 26 -1.25 -0.63 -13.08
C LEU A 26 -0.62 -1.22 -14.35
N PRO A 27 0.11 -0.41 -15.15
CA PRO A 27 0.99 -0.94 -16.18
C PRO A 27 1.97 -1.98 -15.59
N PRO A 28 2.37 -3.01 -16.36
CA PRO A 28 3.34 -4.01 -15.90
C PRO A 28 4.64 -3.36 -15.44
N TYR A 29 5.19 -3.86 -14.32
CA TYR A 29 6.45 -3.41 -13.75
C TYR A 29 6.53 -1.91 -13.38
N SER A 30 5.40 -1.29 -13.01
CA SER A 30 5.34 0.12 -12.58
C SER A 30 5.09 0.29 -11.07
N PRO A 31 6.02 -0.13 -10.18
CA PRO A 31 5.86 0.03 -8.73
C PRO A 31 5.80 1.49 -8.27
N GLU A 32 6.42 2.41 -9.02
CA GLU A 32 6.39 3.87 -8.77
C GLU A 32 4.97 4.45 -8.82
N LEU A 33 4.09 3.82 -9.61
CA LEU A 33 2.69 4.20 -9.74
C LEU A 33 1.81 3.65 -8.62
N SER A 34 2.35 2.80 -7.74
CA SER A 34 1.59 2.12 -6.70
C SER A 34 1.65 2.90 -5.36
N PRO A 35 0.53 3.50 -4.89
CA PRO A 35 0.52 4.20 -3.60
C PRO A 35 0.93 3.31 -2.42
N ILE A 36 0.61 2.02 -2.47
CA ILE A 36 0.96 1.07 -1.42
C ILE A 36 2.48 0.83 -1.34
N GLU A 37 3.18 0.84 -2.47
CA GLU A 37 4.65 0.69 -2.46
C GLU A 37 5.34 1.93 -1.88
N GLN A 38 4.83 3.13 -2.19
CA GLN A 38 5.30 4.37 -1.59
C GLN A 38 5.06 4.39 -0.07
N SER A 39 3.86 3.99 0.38
CA SER A 39 3.52 3.88 1.80
C SER A 39 4.42 2.87 2.51
N ARG A 40 4.62 1.68 1.93
CA ARG A 40 5.53 0.65 2.46
C ARG A 40 6.96 1.17 2.56
N ALA A 41 7.45 1.91 1.57
CA ALA A 41 8.79 2.50 1.61
C ALA A 41 8.95 3.47 2.79
N LEU A 42 7.96 4.31 3.04
CA LEU A 42 7.93 5.26 4.14
C LEU A 42 7.92 4.54 5.50
N VAL A 43 7.01 3.58 5.70
CA VAL A 43 6.91 2.80 6.95
C VAL A 43 8.21 2.02 7.19
N LYS A 44 8.73 1.33 6.17
CA LYS A 44 10.02 0.62 6.28
C LYS A 44 11.17 1.55 6.66
N ARG A 45 11.22 2.77 6.10
CA ARG A 45 12.26 3.75 6.43
C ARG A 45 12.19 4.14 7.91
N LYS A 46 10.99 4.29 8.46
CA LYS A 46 10.78 4.63 9.86
C LYS A 46 11.17 3.48 10.79
N VAL A 47 10.69 2.26 10.51
CA VAL A 47 11.03 1.07 11.28
C VAL A 47 12.54 0.79 11.27
N ARG A 48 13.25 1.02 10.16
CA ARG A 48 14.71 0.82 10.08
C ARG A 48 15.56 1.85 10.83
N ARG A 49 15.01 3.05 11.09
CA ARG A 49 15.75 4.10 11.82
C ARG A 49 15.90 3.77 13.30
N GLU A 50 14.98 2.99 13.83
CA GLU A 50 14.98 2.58 15.23
C GLU A 50 15.51 1.15 15.35
N LYS A 51 16.39 0.91 16.33
CA LYS A 51 16.78 -0.46 16.66
C LYS A 51 15.57 -1.18 17.26
N LEU A 52 15.34 -2.42 16.83
CA LEU A 52 14.36 -3.29 17.47
C LEU A 52 14.98 -3.82 18.76
N GLN A 53 14.37 -3.52 19.90
CA GLN A 53 14.79 -4.08 21.18
C GLN A 53 14.38 -5.56 21.26
N ALA A 54 15.11 -6.36 22.03
CA ALA A 54 14.85 -7.80 22.15
C ALA A 54 13.43 -8.12 22.69
N THR A 55 12.82 -7.18 23.43
CA THR A 55 11.47 -7.30 23.99
C THR A 55 10.36 -6.78 23.07
N GLU A 56 10.71 -6.09 21.98
CA GLU A 56 9.75 -5.49 21.07
C GLU A 56 9.33 -6.46 19.96
N ILE A 57 8.02 -6.58 19.72
CA ILE A 57 7.48 -7.33 18.59
C ILE A 57 7.49 -6.43 17.36
N LEU A 58 8.15 -6.87 16.28
CA LEU A 58 8.26 -6.13 15.01
C LEU A 58 6.89 -5.61 14.49
N GLN A 59 5.84 -6.41 14.67
CA GLN A 59 4.48 -6.03 14.28
C GLN A 59 4.02 -4.74 14.96
N TYR A 60 4.26 -4.57 16.27
CA TYR A 60 3.86 -3.35 16.98
C TYR A 60 4.63 -2.13 16.49
N LYS A 61 5.93 -2.28 16.16
CA LYS A 61 6.72 -1.21 15.54
C LYS A 61 6.17 -0.80 14.18
N ILE A 62 5.80 -1.78 13.35
CA ILE A 62 5.20 -1.50 12.03
C ILE A 62 3.89 -0.73 12.19
N VAL A 63 3.03 -1.16 13.12
CA VAL A 63 1.75 -0.48 13.41
C VAL A 63 1.98 0.94 13.92
N GLY A 64 2.89 1.14 14.89
CA GLY A 64 3.24 2.47 15.38
C GLY A 64 3.76 3.38 14.27
N ALA A 65 4.73 2.89 13.50
CA ALA A 65 5.30 3.62 12.37
C ALA A 65 4.26 3.99 11.30
N ALA A 66 3.27 3.12 11.04
CA ALA A 66 2.18 3.37 10.10
C ALA A 66 1.17 4.40 10.63
N ASN A 67 0.83 4.34 11.93
CA ASN A 67 -0.10 5.28 12.55
C ASN A 67 0.47 6.71 12.67
N GLU A 68 1.79 6.83 12.72
CA GLU A 68 2.47 8.12 12.72
C GLU A 68 2.60 8.75 11.32
N VAL A 69 2.11 8.10 10.26
CA VAL A 69 2.10 8.68 8.91
C VAL A 69 0.95 9.67 8.79
N PRO A 70 1.22 10.98 8.55
CA PRO A 70 0.16 11.96 8.39
C PRO A 70 -0.76 11.63 7.21
N ILE A 71 -2.06 11.90 7.38
CA ILE A 71 -3.09 11.65 6.35
C ILE A 71 -2.77 12.44 5.06
N GLU A 72 -2.17 13.61 5.17
CA GLU A 72 -1.75 14.45 4.06
C GLU A 72 -0.74 13.73 3.16
N HIS A 73 0.20 12.97 3.74
CA HIS A 73 1.14 12.18 2.96
C HIS A 73 0.43 11.07 2.19
N LEU A 74 -0.54 10.39 2.81
CA LEU A 74 -1.32 9.34 2.15
C LEU A 74 -2.13 9.92 0.97
N ARG A 75 -2.76 11.08 1.17
CA ARG A 75 -3.47 11.80 0.10
C ARG A 75 -2.53 12.17 -1.05
N ASN A 76 -1.34 12.68 -0.74
CA ASN A 76 -0.35 13.06 -1.75
C ASN A 76 0.13 11.85 -2.58
N MET A 77 0.35 10.69 -1.96
CA MET A 77 0.70 9.45 -2.65
C MET A 77 -0.39 9.03 -3.65
N ILE A 78 -1.66 9.08 -3.24
CA ILE A 78 -2.80 8.75 -4.11
C ILE A 78 -2.89 9.74 -5.28
N GLN A 79 -2.75 11.05 -5.02
CA GLN A 79 -2.81 12.06 -6.07
C GLN A 79 -1.66 11.96 -7.07
N HIS A 80 -0.47 11.59 -6.61
CA HIS A 80 0.68 11.36 -7.49
C HIS A 80 0.41 10.20 -8.44
N SER A 81 -0.07 9.06 -7.93
CA SER A 81 -0.42 7.90 -8.75
C SER A 81 -1.54 8.21 -9.75
N LYS A 82 -2.58 8.95 -9.34
CA LYS A 82 -3.69 9.33 -10.23
C LYS A 82 -3.24 10.20 -11.42
N LYS A 83 -2.22 11.04 -11.24
CA LYS A 83 -1.71 11.89 -12.33
C LYS A 83 -0.95 11.11 -13.40
N LEU A 84 -0.53 9.90 -13.09
CA LEU A 84 0.39 9.09 -13.91
C LEU A 84 -0.30 7.84 -14.50
N ILE A 85 -1.58 7.63 -14.21
CA ILE A 85 -2.45 6.55 -14.72
C ILE A 85 -3.60 7.21 -15.47
#